data_AF-A0A950LAK3-F1
#
_entry.id   AF-A0A950LAK3-F1
#
_cell.length_a   1.000
_cell.length_b   1.000
_cell.length_c   1.000
_cell.angle_alpha   90.00
_cell.angle_beta   90.00
_cell.angle_gamma   90.00
#
_symmetry.space_group_name_H-M   'P 1'
#
loop_
_entity.id
_entity.type
_entity.pdbx_description
1 polymer ?
#
loop_
_entity_poly.entity_id
_entity_poly.type
_entity_poly.pdbx_seq_one_letter_code
_entity_poly.pdbx_strand_id
1 'polypeptide(L)'
;MRHLVLILLLWAWVVPAHAHKPSDSYLSLWVHGDHLTGQWDIALRDLDYAIGLDADGNGEITWREVKARHKEIAAYALARLSIAADGVSCPPTLTEHLIDNHSDGAYEVMRFAADCPAAPEILTIKYTLLFDLDPQHRGLLRLEEQGRTHTAIFSPEHDTWRLEGHSVALGRQFLEYFGTGVWHIWTGFDHILFLCSLLLPAVLERGRGRWQAVTTFRPAFFEVLRIVTAFTIAHSITLSLAVLGFITLPSRLIESTIAASVVIAALNNLYPLIEKRLWIVAFLFGLVHGLGFANVLTDLALPKPALA
;
A
#
# COMPACT_ATOMS: atom_id res chain seq x y z
N MET A 1 20.21 30.36 -22.08
CA MET A 1 20.56 30.90 -20.74
C MET A 1 19.34 31.26 -19.89
N ARG A 2 18.33 32.03 -20.38
CA ARG A 2 17.11 32.37 -19.60
C ARG A 2 16.33 31.16 -19.05
N HIS A 3 16.17 30.08 -19.82
CA HIS A 3 15.47 28.87 -19.35
C HIS A 3 16.25 28.08 -18.29
N LEU A 4 17.58 28.12 -18.34
CA LEU A 4 18.44 27.46 -17.34
C LEU A 4 18.35 28.16 -15.98
N VAL A 5 18.29 29.50 -16.01
CA VAL A 5 18.11 30.33 -14.81
C VAL A 5 16.72 30.14 -14.20
N LEU A 6 15.68 30.00 -15.01
CA LEU A 6 14.31 29.68 -14.54
C LEU A 6 14.21 28.30 -13.90
N ILE A 7 14.87 27.28 -14.47
CA ILE A 7 14.91 25.92 -13.90
C ILE A 7 15.71 25.91 -12.59
N LEU A 8 16.84 26.62 -12.53
CA LEU A 8 17.64 26.78 -11.31
C LEU A 8 16.88 27.55 -10.21
N LEU A 9 16.11 28.57 -10.57
CA LEU A 9 15.26 29.31 -9.64
C LEU A 9 14.08 28.47 -9.13
N LEU A 10 13.49 27.63 -9.98
CA LEU A 10 12.46 26.66 -9.58
C LEU A 10 13.03 25.56 -8.68
N TRP A 11 14.26 25.09 -8.93
CA TRP A 11 14.97 24.15 -8.06
C TRP A 11 15.34 24.76 -6.70
N ALA A 12 15.67 26.06 -6.66
CA ALA A 12 15.93 26.78 -5.42
C ALA A 12 14.68 27.01 -4.55
N TRP A 13 13.48 26.75 -5.09
CA TRP A 13 12.18 26.83 -4.42
C TRP A 13 11.57 25.46 -4.10
N VAL A 14 12.35 24.38 -4.21
CA VAL A 14 11.90 23.06 -3.79
C VAL A 14 12.00 23.00 -2.27
N VAL A 15 10.92 23.39 -1.59
CA VAL A 15 10.67 23.01 -0.20
C VAL A 15 10.79 21.48 -0.11
N PRO A 16 11.43 20.90 0.93
CA PRO A 16 11.44 19.46 1.11
C PRO A 16 9.99 18.94 1.09
N ALA A 17 9.62 18.30 -0.01
CA ALA A 17 8.35 17.60 -0.11
C ALA A 17 8.52 16.31 0.67
N HIS A 18 7.89 16.24 1.84
CA HIS A 18 7.74 14.99 2.56
C HIS A 18 6.62 14.21 1.87
N ALA A 19 6.97 13.24 1.05
CA ALA A 19 6.02 12.21 0.64
C ALA A 19 5.63 11.45 1.91
N HIS A 20 4.37 11.58 2.31
CA HIS A 20 3.81 10.79 3.41
C HIS A 20 3.36 9.46 2.82
N LYS A 21 3.85 8.35 3.38
CA LYS A 21 3.33 7.02 3.05
C LYS A 21 1.86 6.95 3.51
N PRO A 22 0.98 6.28 2.74
CA PRO A 22 -0.39 6.00 3.19
C PRO A 22 -0.42 5.30 4.54
N SER A 23 -1.50 5.50 5.31
CA SER A 23 -1.66 4.87 6.62
C SER A 23 -1.94 3.37 6.47
N ASP A 24 -1.03 2.54 6.98
CA ASP A 24 -1.14 1.07 6.96
C ASP A 24 -0.86 0.51 8.36
N SER A 25 -1.56 -0.56 8.74
CA SER A 25 -1.23 -1.36 9.94
C SER A 25 -1.14 -2.84 9.62
N TYR A 26 -0.37 -3.59 10.42
CA TYR A 26 -0.08 -4.99 10.17
C TYR A 26 -0.62 -5.86 11.30
N LEU A 27 -1.59 -6.71 11.01
CA LEU A 27 -2.20 -7.64 11.96
C LEU A 27 -1.77 -9.07 11.61
N SER A 28 -0.91 -9.66 12.45
CA SER A 28 -0.50 -11.05 12.36
C SER A 28 -1.22 -11.90 13.40
N LEU A 29 -1.77 -13.04 12.98
CA LEU A 29 -2.50 -13.98 13.84
C LEU A 29 -1.99 -15.40 13.62
N TRP A 30 -1.80 -16.14 14.71
CA TRP A 30 -1.45 -17.57 14.69
C TRP A 30 -2.52 -18.35 15.47
N VAL A 31 -3.14 -19.32 14.80
CA VAL A 31 -4.22 -20.13 15.36
C VAL A 31 -3.67 -21.47 15.84
N HIS A 32 -3.79 -21.74 17.15
CA HIS A 32 -3.33 -22.96 17.80
C HIS A 32 -4.51 -23.65 18.51
N GLY A 33 -5.40 -24.28 17.73
CA GLY A 33 -6.61 -24.90 18.27
C GLY A 33 -7.59 -23.82 18.73
N ASP A 34 -7.93 -23.81 20.02
CA ASP A 34 -8.81 -22.83 20.66
C ASP A 34 -8.05 -21.59 21.17
N HIS A 35 -6.71 -21.60 21.14
CA HIS A 35 -5.88 -20.47 21.54
C HIS A 35 -5.34 -19.71 20.33
N LEU A 36 -5.59 -18.40 20.27
CA LEU A 36 -5.06 -17.52 19.24
C LEU A 36 -4.03 -16.58 19.85
N THR A 37 -2.88 -16.46 19.19
CA THR A 37 -1.90 -15.42 19.50
C THR A 37 -1.84 -14.42 18.36
N GLY A 38 -1.66 -13.15 18.66
CA GLY A 38 -1.60 -12.10 17.66
C GLY A 38 -0.52 -11.07 17.96
N GLN A 39 -0.08 -10.41 16.89
CA GLN A 39 0.77 -9.24 16.92
C GLN A 39 0.13 -8.18 16.02
N TRP A 40 0.03 -6.95 16.52
CA TRP A 40 -0.52 -5.83 15.78
C TRP A 40 0.44 -4.64 15.81
N ASP A 41 0.94 -4.29 14.63
CA ASP A 41 1.87 -3.19 14.44
C ASP A 41 1.12 -1.99 13.89
N ILE A 42 1.13 -0.86 14.62
CA ILE A 42 0.45 0.38 14.25
C ILE A 42 1.47 1.52 14.24
N ALA A 43 1.51 2.30 13.16
CA ALA A 43 2.43 3.43 13.03
C ALA A 43 2.21 4.44 14.17
N LEU A 44 3.30 4.85 14.85
CA LEU A 44 3.20 5.81 15.95
C LEU A 44 2.66 7.17 15.49
N ARG A 45 2.98 7.59 14.25
CA ARG A 45 2.42 8.79 13.61
C ARG A 45 0.89 8.75 13.56
N ASP A 46 0.33 7.59 13.21
CA ASP A 46 -1.11 7.46 13.01
C ASP A 46 -1.84 7.37 14.36
N LEU A 47 -1.20 6.76 15.37
CA LEU A 47 -1.66 6.81 16.75
C LEU A 47 -1.59 8.23 17.33
N ASP A 48 -0.54 8.99 17.03
CA ASP A 48 -0.44 10.39 17.45
C ASP A 48 -1.57 11.24 16.86
N TYR A 49 -1.86 11.07 15.57
CA TYR A 49 -3.00 11.73 14.94
C TYR A 49 -4.35 11.34 15.59
N ALA A 50 -4.49 10.08 16.03
CA ALA A 50 -5.74 9.56 16.58
C ALA A 50 -5.98 9.92 18.05
N ILE A 51 -4.95 9.87 18.89
CA ILE A 51 -5.08 9.98 20.36
C ILE A 51 -4.11 10.98 21.00
N GLY A 52 -3.21 11.62 20.24
CA GLY A 52 -2.26 12.61 20.74
C GLY A 52 -1.19 11.98 21.63
N LEU A 53 -0.16 11.41 21.00
CA LEU A 53 0.98 10.80 21.69
C LEU A 53 2.07 11.83 22.02
N ASP A 54 2.34 12.77 21.11
CA ASP A 54 3.30 13.87 21.30
C ASP A 54 2.77 14.85 22.34
N ALA A 55 3.26 14.72 23.57
CA ALA A 55 2.73 15.46 24.71
C ALA A 55 3.35 16.86 24.84
N ASP A 56 4.56 17.05 24.32
CA ASP A 56 5.27 18.33 24.36
C ASP A 56 5.17 19.12 23.05
N GLY A 57 4.61 18.53 22.00
CA GLY A 57 4.29 19.16 20.72
C GLY A 57 5.53 19.47 19.88
N ASN A 58 6.63 18.75 20.12
CA ASN A 58 7.90 18.99 19.44
C ASN A 58 8.01 18.29 18.07
N GLY A 59 7.05 17.43 17.71
CA GLY A 59 6.99 16.67 16.46
C GLY A 59 7.77 15.35 16.47
N GLU A 60 8.36 14.94 17.60
CA GLU A 60 9.11 13.70 17.79
C GLU A 60 8.45 12.83 18.88
N ILE A 61 7.94 11.66 18.50
CA ILE A 61 7.32 10.74 19.45
C ILE A 61 8.40 9.93 20.16
N THR A 62 8.63 10.22 21.45
CA THR A 62 9.63 9.52 22.26
C THR A 62 9.08 8.27 22.93
N TRP A 63 9.93 7.27 23.21
CA TRP A 63 9.52 6.05 23.92
C TRP A 63 8.83 6.33 25.27
N ARG A 64 9.22 7.42 25.94
CA ARG A 64 8.62 7.82 27.22
C ARG A 64 7.15 8.22 27.07
N GLU A 65 6.82 8.91 25.99
CA GLU A 65 5.46 9.36 25.68
C GLU A 65 4.57 8.18 25.28
N VAL A 66 5.08 7.30 24.42
CA VAL A 66 4.40 6.05 24.06
C VAL A 66 4.11 5.22 25.31
N LYS A 67 5.13 5.01 26.16
CA LYS A 67 4.99 4.26 27.41
C LYS A 67 3.99 4.88 28.38
N ALA A 68 3.90 6.21 28.44
CA ALA A 68 2.92 6.90 29.27
C ALA A 68 1.48 6.66 28.78
N ARG A 69 1.29 6.39 27.48
CA ARG A 69 0.00 6.22 26.82
C ARG A 69 -0.36 4.76 26.47
N HIS A 70 0.45 3.76 26.82
CA HIS A 70 0.20 2.33 26.52
C HIS A 70 -1.25 1.89 26.78
N LYS A 71 -1.85 2.29 27.91
CA LYS A 71 -3.24 1.94 28.24
C LYS A 71 -4.25 2.53 27.25
N GLU A 72 -4.03 3.78 26.83
CA GLU A 72 -4.90 4.49 25.89
C GLU A 72 -4.72 3.93 24.48
N ILE A 73 -3.48 3.61 24.08
CA ILE A 73 -3.17 2.94 22.82
C ILE A 73 -3.89 1.58 22.75
N ALA A 74 -3.72 0.75 23.77
CA ALA A 74 -4.36 -0.57 23.83
C ALA A 74 -5.89 -0.46 23.82
N ALA A 75 -6.46 0.48 24.57
CA ALA A 75 -7.91 0.70 24.58
C ALA A 75 -8.42 1.18 23.22
N TYR A 76 -7.72 2.10 22.56
CA TYR A 76 -8.07 2.62 21.25
C TYR A 76 -8.05 1.53 20.17
N ALA A 77 -6.99 0.73 20.15
CA ALA A 77 -6.78 -0.32 19.16
C ALA A 77 -7.70 -1.52 19.38
N LEU A 78 -7.73 -2.10 20.58
CA LEU A 78 -8.52 -3.31 20.86
C LEU A 78 -10.03 -3.06 20.79
N ALA A 79 -10.50 -1.82 21.00
CA ALA A 79 -11.90 -1.46 20.75
C ALA A 79 -12.30 -1.55 19.26
N ARG A 80 -11.31 -1.57 18.35
CA ARG A 80 -11.49 -1.61 16.89
C ARG A 80 -11.04 -2.93 16.26
N LEU A 81 -10.79 -3.95 17.08
CA LEU A 81 -10.50 -5.32 16.66
C LEU A 81 -11.46 -6.27 17.36
N SER A 82 -12.26 -7.00 16.59
CA SER A 82 -13.15 -8.04 17.10
C SER A 82 -12.80 -9.37 16.46
N ILE A 83 -12.54 -10.37 17.29
CA ILE A 83 -12.29 -11.75 16.88
C ILE A 83 -13.46 -12.60 17.37
N ALA A 84 -13.99 -13.45 16.49
CA ALA A 84 -15.04 -14.39 16.83
C ALA A 84 -14.82 -15.76 16.18
N ALA A 85 -14.96 -16.82 16.97
CA ALA A 85 -14.95 -18.22 16.54
C ALA A 85 -16.38 -18.75 16.49
N ASP A 86 -16.83 -19.21 15.33
CA ASP A 86 -18.17 -19.79 15.13
C ASP A 86 -19.31 -18.86 15.60
N GLY A 87 -19.10 -17.55 15.45
CA GLY A 87 -20.03 -16.50 15.88
C GLY A 87 -19.95 -16.14 17.36
N VAL A 88 -19.13 -16.82 18.17
CA VAL A 88 -18.88 -16.48 19.58
C VAL A 88 -17.66 -15.57 19.68
N SER A 89 -17.80 -14.45 20.38
CA SER A 89 -16.71 -13.48 20.55
C SER A 89 -15.60 -14.03 21.44
N CYS A 90 -14.36 -13.91 20.98
CA CYS A 90 -13.13 -14.19 21.72
C CYS A 90 -12.34 -12.88 21.84
N PRO A 91 -12.56 -12.06 22.88
CA PRO A 91 -11.93 -10.75 22.97
C PRO A 91 -10.41 -10.87 23.14
N PRO A 92 -9.61 -10.13 22.36
CA PRO A 92 -8.16 -10.13 22.51
C PRO A 92 -7.75 -9.49 23.83
N THR A 93 -6.84 -10.15 24.55
CA THR A 93 -6.21 -9.66 25.78
C THR A 93 -4.77 -9.32 25.47
N LEU A 94 -4.40 -8.05 25.66
CA LEU A 94 -3.03 -7.59 25.47
C LEU A 94 -2.08 -8.31 26.43
N THR A 95 -0.95 -8.77 25.91
CA THR A 95 0.13 -9.40 26.67
C THR A 95 1.37 -8.53 26.76
N GLU A 96 1.73 -7.81 25.69
CA GLU A 96 2.99 -7.07 25.61
C GLU A 96 2.86 -5.82 24.70
N HIS A 97 3.62 -4.78 25.05
CA HIS A 97 3.87 -3.59 24.23
C HIS A 97 5.36 -3.54 23.87
N LEU A 98 5.65 -3.35 22.58
CA LEU A 98 6.98 -3.33 21.99
C LEU A 98 7.06 -2.18 20.98
N ILE A 99 8.26 -1.82 20.53
CA ILE A 99 8.46 -0.92 19.39
C ILE A 99 9.30 -1.62 18.34
N ASP A 100 8.92 -1.47 17.08
CA ASP A 100 9.74 -1.87 15.95
C ASP A 100 9.77 -0.78 14.87
N ASN A 101 10.74 -0.85 13.97
CA ASN A 101 10.86 0.04 12.82
C ASN A 101 10.47 -0.69 11.54
N HIS A 102 9.50 -0.12 10.83
CA HIS A 102 9.11 -0.54 9.48
C HIS A 102 9.71 0.40 8.42
N SER A 103 9.35 0.17 7.16
CA SER A 103 9.89 0.89 6.00
C SER A 103 9.67 2.42 6.04
N ASP A 104 8.73 2.92 6.85
CA ASP A 104 8.35 4.33 6.95
C ASP A 104 8.39 4.95 8.35
N GLY A 105 8.88 4.23 9.37
CA GLY A 105 9.08 4.79 10.70
C GLY A 105 8.89 3.80 11.84
N ALA A 106 8.71 4.35 13.04
CA ALA A 106 8.49 3.59 14.27
C ALA A 106 7.01 3.20 14.41
N TYR A 107 6.80 1.95 14.82
CA TYR A 107 5.49 1.34 15.04
C TYR A 107 5.40 0.88 16.49
N GLU A 108 4.23 1.08 17.07
CA GLU A 108 3.82 0.37 18.27
C GLU A 108 3.48 -1.07 17.89
N VAL A 109 4.06 -2.02 18.60
CA VAL A 109 3.84 -3.46 18.41
C VAL A 109 3.12 -4.01 19.63
N MET A 110 1.85 -4.35 19.47
CA MET A 110 1.04 -4.96 20.51
C MET A 110 0.93 -6.46 20.29
N ARG A 111 1.42 -7.26 21.25
CA ARG A 111 1.12 -8.68 21.30
C ARG A 111 -0.11 -8.92 22.17
N PHE A 112 -0.94 -9.84 21.73
CA PHE A 112 -2.15 -10.22 22.45
C PHE A 112 -2.44 -11.70 22.27
N ALA A 113 -3.29 -12.22 23.15
CA ALA A 113 -3.82 -13.56 23.06
C ALA A 113 -5.35 -13.51 23.14
N ALA A 114 -6.03 -14.42 22.46
CA ALA A 114 -7.47 -14.59 22.53
C ALA A 114 -7.78 -16.07 22.75
N ASP A 115 -8.43 -16.38 23.86
CA ASP A 115 -8.92 -17.72 24.15
C ASP A 115 -10.34 -17.85 23.59
N CYS A 116 -10.52 -18.76 22.62
CA CYS A 116 -11.81 -19.09 22.06
C CYS A 116 -12.46 -20.27 22.78
N PRO A 117 -13.80 -20.38 22.77
CA PRO A 117 -14.50 -21.49 23.44
C PRO A 117 -14.21 -22.87 22.84
N ALA A 118 -13.87 -22.90 21.55
CA ALA A 118 -13.53 -24.10 20.79
C ALA A 118 -12.59 -23.72 19.64
N ALA A 119 -11.97 -24.73 19.03
CA ALA A 119 -11.23 -24.54 17.79
C ALA A 119 -12.19 -24.10 16.68
N PRO A 120 -11.97 -22.93 16.05
CA PRO A 120 -12.92 -22.34 15.11
C PRO A 120 -13.03 -23.18 13.83
N GLU A 121 -14.25 -23.50 13.40
CA GLU A 121 -14.51 -23.90 12.00
C GLU A 121 -14.64 -22.67 11.11
N ILE A 122 -15.21 -21.59 11.65
CA ILE A 122 -15.35 -20.29 11.02
C ILE A 122 -14.71 -19.23 11.91
N LEU A 123 -13.62 -18.65 11.45
CA LEU A 123 -12.97 -17.52 12.12
C LEU A 123 -13.40 -16.20 11.46
N THR A 124 -14.03 -15.32 12.23
CA THR A 124 -14.42 -13.97 11.79
C THR A 124 -13.54 -12.93 12.47
N ILE A 125 -12.90 -12.08 11.67
CA ILE A 125 -12.08 -10.97 12.14
C ILE A 125 -12.70 -9.69 11.60
N LYS A 126 -13.06 -8.78 12.51
CA LYS A 126 -13.51 -7.44 12.18
C LYS A 126 -12.46 -6.43 12.61
N TYR A 127 -12.09 -5.56 11.70
CA TYR A 127 -11.07 -4.54 11.86
C TYR A 127 -11.63 -3.19 11.43
N THR A 128 -11.56 -2.19 12.31
CA THR A 128 -12.04 -0.83 12.00
C THR A 128 -11.08 0.26 12.47
N LEU A 129 -9.79 -0.07 12.67
CA LEU A 129 -8.78 0.89 13.09
C LEU A 129 -8.67 2.03 12.07
N LEU A 130 -8.66 3.27 12.55
CA LEU A 130 -8.41 4.51 11.78
C LEU A 130 -9.36 4.80 10.60
N PHE A 131 -10.33 3.94 10.25
CA PHE A 131 -11.26 4.19 9.15
C PHE A 131 -12.16 5.43 9.38
N ASP A 132 -12.35 5.83 10.63
CA ASP A 132 -13.05 7.06 11.03
C ASP A 132 -12.21 8.32 10.81
N LEU A 133 -10.89 8.19 10.72
CA LEU A 133 -9.92 9.29 10.65
C LEU A 133 -9.25 9.42 9.28
N ASP A 134 -8.97 8.29 8.64
CA ASP A 134 -8.37 8.20 7.32
C ASP A 134 -9.09 7.13 6.46
N PRO A 135 -9.93 7.54 5.49
CA PRO A 135 -10.60 6.61 4.56
C PRO A 135 -9.63 5.82 3.66
N GLN A 136 -8.39 6.30 3.51
CA GLN A 136 -7.35 5.61 2.75
C GLN A 136 -6.60 4.58 3.59
N HIS A 137 -6.83 4.53 4.90
CA HIS A 137 -6.17 3.57 5.79
C HIS A 137 -6.41 2.12 5.36
N ARG A 138 -5.39 1.26 5.45
CA ARG A 138 -5.49 -0.18 5.18
C ARG A 138 -4.96 -1.01 6.33
N GLY A 139 -5.75 -1.99 6.76
CA GLY A 139 -5.31 -3.03 7.70
C GLY A 139 -4.87 -4.27 6.94
N LEU A 140 -3.66 -4.75 7.17
CA LEU A 140 -3.11 -5.88 6.43
C LEU A 140 -3.05 -7.11 7.34
N LEU A 141 -3.90 -8.09 7.04
CA LEU A 141 -3.99 -9.34 7.80
C LEU A 141 -3.03 -10.38 7.24
N ARG A 142 -2.27 -11.00 8.13
CA ARG A 142 -1.62 -12.28 7.91
C ARG A 142 -2.08 -13.28 8.97
N LEU A 143 -2.71 -14.36 8.54
CA LEU A 143 -3.18 -15.41 9.43
C LEU A 143 -2.49 -16.73 9.10
N GLU A 144 -1.92 -17.38 10.11
CA GLU A 144 -1.29 -18.69 9.99
C GLU A 144 -2.12 -19.74 10.72
N GLU A 145 -2.59 -20.74 9.97
CA GLU A 145 -3.40 -21.85 10.49
C GLU A 145 -2.89 -23.17 9.88
N GLN A 146 -2.51 -24.14 10.72
CA GLN A 146 -2.06 -25.48 10.28
C GLN A 146 -0.98 -25.45 9.17
N GLY A 147 -0.06 -24.47 9.23
CA GLY A 147 1.01 -24.27 8.23
C GLY A 147 0.55 -23.66 6.90
N ARG A 148 -0.70 -23.20 6.79
CA ARG A 148 -1.20 -22.39 5.69
C ARG A 148 -1.23 -20.92 6.10
N THR A 149 -0.74 -20.05 5.21
CA THR A 149 -0.81 -18.60 5.40
C THR A 149 -1.94 -18.03 4.55
N HIS A 150 -2.87 -17.36 5.21
CA HIS A 150 -3.95 -16.58 4.61
C HIS A 150 -3.60 -15.09 4.73
N THR A 151 -3.91 -14.32 3.70
CA THR A 151 -3.71 -12.86 3.71
C THR A 151 -4.99 -12.16 3.30
N ALA A 152 -5.25 -11.02 3.91
CA ALA A 152 -6.40 -10.17 3.58
C ALA A 152 -6.05 -8.70 3.79
N ILE A 153 -6.82 -7.81 3.15
CA ILE A 153 -6.70 -6.36 3.29
C ILE A 153 -8.05 -5.85 3.77
N PHE A 154 -8.05 -5.14 4.89
CA PHE A 154 -9.19 -4.42 5.42
C PHE A 154 -9.23 -3.00 4.86
N SER A 155 -10.43 -2.56 4.47
CA SER A 155 -10.74 -1.18 4.07
C SER A 155 -12.09 -0.75 4.66
N PRO A 156 -12.46 0.54 4.61
CA PRO A 156 -13.77 0.99 5.07
C PRO A 156 -14.95 0.24 4.42
N GLU A 157 -14.78 -0.25 3.20
CA GLU A 157 -15.79 -1.04 2.47
C GLU A 157 -15.74 -2.55 2.81
N HIS A 158 -14.59 -3.04 3.29
CA HIS A 158 -14.35 -4.45 3.61
C HIS A 158 -13.69 -4.56 4.99
N ASP A 159 -14.48 -4.32 6.05
CA ASP A 159 -14.01 -4.28 7.45
C ASP A 159 -14.01 -5.65 8.13
N THR A 160 -14.61 -6.66 7.48
CA THR A 160 -14.83 -7.99 8.05
C THR A 160 -14.30 -9.06 7.12
N TRP A 161 -13.40 -9.90 7.65
CA TRP A 161 -12.85 -11.06 6.96
C TRP A 161 -13.32 -12.35 7.63
N ARG A 162 -13.60 -13.38 6.83
CA ARG A 162 -14.07 -14.68 7.31
C ARG A 162 -13.25 -15.78 6.67
N LEU A 163 -12.72 -16.67 7.49
CA LEU A 163 -12.13 -17.93 7.04
C LEU A 163 -13.20 -19.01 7.09
N GLU A 164 -13.61 -19.51 5.93
CA GLU A 164 -14.44 -20.71 5.80
C GLU A 164 -13.53 -21.84 5.29
N GLY A 165 -13.55 -23.01 5.94
CA GLY A 165 -12.64 -24.14 5.70
C GLY A 165 -12.67 -24.80 4.29
N HIS A 166 -13.19 -24.12 3.27
CA HIS A 166 -13.27 -24.64 1.91
C HIS A 166 -12.39 -23.85 0.94
N SER A 167 -11.44 -24.57 0.34
CA SER A 167 -10.54 -24.13 -0.71
C SER A 167 -11.26 -23.27 -1.74
N VAL A 168 -10.96 -21.97 -1.75
CA VAL A 168 -11.42 -21.08 -2.82
C VAL A 168 -10.81 -21.58 -4.12
N ALA A 169 -11.64 -21.88 -5.11
CA ALA A 169 -11.18 -22.28 -6.42
C ALA A 169 -10.31 -21.16 -7.02
N LEU A 170 -9.07 -21.47 -7.41
CA LEU A 170 -8.09 -20.51 -7.95
C LEU A 170 -8.67 -19.60 -9.04
N GLY A 171 -9.59 -20.10 -9.86
CA GLY A 171 -10.27 -19.31 -10.89
C GLY A 171 -11.21 -18.23 -10.34
N ARG A 172 -11.92 -18.50 -9.25
CA ARG A 172 -12.79 -17.52 -8.59
C ARG A 172 -11.96 -16.45 -7.89
N GLN A 173 -10.88 -16.87 -7.24
CA GLN A 173 -9.91 -15.97 -6.61
C GLN A 173 -9.22 -15.06 -7.63
N PHE A 174 -8.83 -15.58 -8.80
CA PHE A 174 -8.29 -14.76 -9.89
C PHE A 174 -9.31 -13.72 -10.39
N LEU A 175 -10.57 -14.12 -10.60
CA LEU A 175 -11.61 -13.23 -11.10
C LEU A 175 -11.94 -12.12 -10.09
N GLU A 176 -11.93 -12.45 -8.80
CA GLU A 176 -12.12 -11.51 -7.70
C GLU A 176 -10.96 -10.51 -7.62
N TYR A 177 -9.70 -10.97 -7.62
CA TYR A 177 -8.54 -10.07 -7.66
C TYR A 177 -8.53 -9.20 -8.92
N PHE A 178 -8.89 -9.74 -10.08
CA PHE A 178 -9.01 -8.97 -11.31
C PHE A 178 -10.08 -7.87 -11.18
N GLY A 179 -11.26 -8.22 -10.65
CA GLY A 179 -12.33 -7.26 -10.39
C GLY A 179 -11.91 -6.15 -9.43
N THR A 180 -11.24 -6.51 -8.32
CA THR A 180 -10.68 -5.56 -7.35
C THR A 180 -9.62 -4.66 -7.99
N GLY A 181 -8.76 -5.20 -8.85
CA GLY A 181 -7.76 -4.42 -9.60
C GLY A 181 -8.40 -3.39 -10.55
N VAL A 182 -9.46 -3.78 -11.27
CA VAL A 182 -10.22 -2.85 -12.12
C VAL A 182 -10.86 -1.74 -11.28
N TRP A 183 -11.46 -2.10 -10.14
CA TRP A 183 -12.07 -1.14 -9.23
C TRP A 183 -11.04 -0.17 -8.63
N HIS A 184 -9.85 -0.66 -8.30
CA HIS A 184 -8.74 0.15 -7.80
C HIS A 184 -8.28 1.20 -8.82
N ILE A 185 -8.10 0.81 -10.09
CA ILE A 185 -7.74 1.75 -11.15
C ILE A 185 -8.87 2.76 -11.39
N TRP A 186 -10.13 2.33 -11.29
CA TRP A 186 -11.29 3.19 -11.52
C TRP A 186 -11.49 4.26 -10.43
N THR A 187 -11.24 3.91 -9.16
CA THR A 187 -11.40 4.84 -8.03
C THR A 187 -10.16 5.70 -7.80
N GLY A 188 -8.99 5.27 -8.26
CA GLY A 188 -7.73 6.00 -8.14
C GLY A 188 -7.56 7.08 -9.23
N PHE A 189 -7.89 8.34 -8.91
CA PHE A 189 -7.67 9.46 -9.82
C PHE A 189 -6.22 9.57 -10.32
N ASP A 190 -5.24 9.30 -9.46
CA ASP A 190 -3.81 9.36 -9.83
C ASP A 190 -3.45 8.33 -10.91
N HIS A 191 -4.03 7.13 -10.84
CA HIS A 191 -3.82 6.08 -11.83
C HIS A 191 -4.46 6.44 -13.17
N ILE A 192 -5.68 7.00 -13.15
CA ILE A 192 -6.37 7.47 -14.36
C ILE A 192 -5.57 8.60 -15.00
N LEU A 193 -5.14 9.60 -14.22
CA LEU A 193 -4.35 10.72 -14.73
C LEU A 193 -3.01 10.25 -15.30
N PHE A 194 -2.34 9.30 -14.65
CA PHE A 194 -1.12 8.70 -15.18
C PHE A 194 -1.36 7.95 -16.49
N LEU A 195 -2.41 7.12 -16.55
CA LEU A 195 -2.75 6.36 -17.76
C LEU A 195 -3.10 7.30 -18.92
N CYS A 196 -3.91 8.34 -18.67
CA CYS A 196 -4.19 9.39 -19.64
C CYS A 196 -2.90 10.07 -20.09
N SER A 197 -2.02 10.44 -19.15
CA SER A 197 -0.75 11.08 -19.46
C SER A 197 0.17 10.20 -20.32
N LEU A 198 0.15 8.88 -20.11
CA LEU A 198 0.99 7.94 -20.85
C LEU A 198 0.42 7.63 -22.25
N LEU A 199 -0.90 7.58 -22.40
CA LEU A 199 -1.58 7.19 -23.64
C LEU A 199 -1.90 8.37 -24.57
N LEU A 200 -1.97 9.61 -24.06
CA LEU A 200 -2.22 10.80 -24.87
C LEU A 200 -1.31 10.91 -26.11
N PRO A 201 0.03 10.69 -26.01
CA PRO A 201 0.92 10.73 -27.17
C PRO A 201 0.70 9.59 -28.19
N ALA A 202 0.00 8.52 -27.81
CA ALA A 202 -0.33 7.42 -28.74
C ALA A 202 -1.57 7.72 -29.60
N VAL A 203 -2.40 8.66 -29.17
CA VAL A 203 -3.67 9.03 -29.84
C VAL A 203 -3.60 10.43 -30.48
N LEU A 204 -2.70 11.29 -29.98
CA LEU A 204 -2.48 12.64 -30.50
C LEU A 204 -1.07 12.74 -31.09
N GLU A 205 -0.97 13.08 -32.37
CA GLU A 205 0.29 13.43 -33.02
C GLU A 205 0.45 14.95 -33.06
N ARG A 206 1.66 15.44 -32.75
CA ARG A 206 1.93 16.88 -32.76
C ARG A 206 2.38 17.35 -34.15
N GLY A 207 1.40 17.66 -35.02
CA GLY A 207 1.64 18.24 -36.34
C GLY A 207 1.62 19.78 -36.32
N ARG A 208 2.71 20.43 -36.80
CA ARG A 208 2.83 21.90 -36.96
C ARG A 208 2.52 22.71 -35.68
N GLY A 209 2.99 22.24 -34.52
CA GLY A 209 2.80 22.93 -33.25
C GLY A 209 1.41 22.83 -32.64
N ARG A 210 0.49 22.03 -33.21
CA ARG A 210 -0.81 21.69 -32.63
C ARG A 210 -0.94 20.18 -32.45
N TRP A 211 -1.63 19.77 -31.40
CA TRP A 211 -2.06 18.38 -31.23
C TRP A 211 -3.13 18.07 -32.28
N GLN A 212 -2.89 17.07 -33.10
CA GLN A 212 -3.82 16.56 -34.10
C GLN A 212 -4.14 15.11 -33.75
N ALA A 213 -5.41 14.75 -33.75
CA ALA A 213 -5.80 13.36 -33.52
C ALA A 213 -5.25 12.47 -34.65
N VAL A 214 -4.74 11.30 -34.30
CA VAL A 214 -4.34 10.29 -35.27
C VAL A 214 -5.57 9.95 -36.12
N THR A 215 -5.43 10.07 -37.45
CA THR A 215 -6.56 9.96 -38.38
C THR A 215 -7.07 8.53 -38.55
N THR A 216 -6.31 7.54 -38.10
CA THR A 216 -6.59 6.12 -38.29
C THR A 216 -6.57 5.37 -36.96
N PHE A 217 -7.65 4.65 -36.64
CA PHE A 217 -7.78 3.89 -35.39
C PHE A 217 -6.73 2.77 -35.24
N ARG A 218 -6.42 2.06 -36.32
CA ARG A 218 -5.53 0.88 -36.28
C ARG A 218 -4.13 1.18 -35.72
N PRO A 219 -3.37 2.17 -36.24
CA PRO A 219 -2.07 2.54 -35.67
C PRO A 219 -2.13 2.93 -34.20
N ALA A 220 -3.12 3.77 -33.82
CA ALA A 220 -3.30 4.21 -32.43
C ALA A 220 -3.57 3.02 -31.49
N PHE A 221 -4.45 2.10 -31.89
CA PHE A 221 -4.77 0.90 -31.12
C PHE A 221 -3.53 0.02 -30.88
N PHE A 222 -2.74 -0.25 -31.92
CA PHE A 222 -1.53 -1.07 -31.77
C PHE A 222 -0.45 -0.38 -30.92
N GLU A 223 -0.34 0.95 -30.98
CA GLU A 223 0.60 1.69 -30.14
C GLU A 223 0.18 1.68 -28.67
N VAL A 224 -1.11 1.91 -28.39
CA VAL A 224 -1.67 1.77 -27.02
C VAL A 224 -1.43 0.36 -26.50
N LEU A 225 -1.72 -0.67 -27.30
CA LEU A 225 -1.52 -2.06 -26.89
C LEU A 225 -0.04 -2.35 -26.58
N ARG A 226 0.90 -1.83 -27.37
CA ARG A 226 2.34 -1.94 -27.10
C ARG A 226 2.72 -1.26 -25.80
N ILE A 227 2.25 -0.05 -25.55
CA ILE A 227 2.53 0.73 -24.33
C ILE A 227 2.02 -0.02 -23.09
N VAL A 228 0.73 -0.41 -23.10
CA VAL A 228 0.11 -1.12 -21.99
C VAL A 228 0.81 -2.45 -21.74
N THR A 229 1.09 -3.23 -22.79
CA THR A 229 1.79 -4.53 -22.66
C THR A 229 3.19 -4.35 -22.08
N ALA A 230 3.95 -3.37 -22.57
CA ALA A 230 5.31 -3.10 -22.08
C ALA A 230 5.30 -2.67 -20.62
N PHE A 231 4.37 -1.80 -20.22
CA PHE A 231 4.20 -1.37 -18.83
C PHE A 231 3.83 -2.55 -17.93
N THR A 232 2.83 -3.35 -18.31
CA THR A 232 2.37 -4.51 -17.53
C THR A 232 3.48 -5.53 -17.34
N ILE A 233 4.23 -5.88 -18.39
CA ILE A 233 5.34 -6.83 -18.28
C ILE A 233 6.42 -6.30 -17.31
N ALA A 234 6.84 -5.05 -17.47
CA ALA A 234 7.84 -4.45 -16.59
C ALA A 234 7.40 -4.39 -15.12
N HIS A 235 6.14 -4.01 -14.91
CA HIS A 235 5.53 -3.94 -13.59
C HIS A 235 5.47 -5.32 -12.92
N SER A 236 5.00 -6.35 -13.64
CA SER A 236 4.96 -7.72 -13.13
C SER A 236 6.35 -8.28 -12.80
N ILE A 237 7.38 -7.96 -13.60
CA ILE A 237 8.76 -8.40 -13.33
C ILE A 237 9.25 -7.83 -12.00
N THR A 238 9.11 -6.53 -11.80
CA THR A 238 9.64 -5.85 -10.61
C THR A 238 8.85 -6.17 -9.34
N LEU A 239 7.53 -6.28 -9.44
CA LEU A 239 6.70 -6.78 -8.36
C LEU A 239 7.12 -8.20 -7.93
N SER A 240 7.34 -9.10 -8.90
CA SER A 240 7.78 -10.48 -8.61
C SER A 240 9.16 -10.51 -7.93
N LEU A 241 10.11 -9.73 -8.43
CA LEU A 241 11.45 -9.64 -7.84
C LEU A 241 11.43 -9.12 -6.41
N ALA A 242 10.61 -8.12 -6.14
CA ALA A 242 10.53 -7.52 -4.81
C ALA A 242 9.73 -8.41 -3.82
N VAL A 243 8.66 -9.06 -4.26
CA VAL A 243 7.95 -10.08 -3.44
C VAL A 243 8.83 -11.26 -3.09
N LEU A 244 9.69 -11.70 -4.01
CA LEU A 244 10.68 -12.76 -3.76
C LEU A 244 11.87 -12.30 -2.89
N GLY A 245 11.91 -11.02 -2.51
CA GLY A 245 12.96 -10.46 -1.66
C GLY A 245 14.29 -10.20 -2.38
N PHE A 246 14.34 -10.27 -3.72
CA PHE A 246 15.57 -9.99 -4.48
C PHE A 246 15.92 -8.50 -4.52
N ILE A 247 14.93 -7.63 -4.40
CA ILE A 247 15.11 -6.17 -4.43
C ILE A 247 14.38 -5.57 -3.22
N THR A 248 15.12 -4.89 -2.36
CA THR A 248 14.58 -4.08 -1.26
C THR A 248 15.13 -2.67 -1.39
N LEU A 249 14.24 -1.69 -1.50
CA LEU A 249 14.58 -0.28 -1.68
C LEU A 249 13.75 0.57 -0.71
N PRO A 250 14.30 1.64 -0.13
CA PRO A 250 13.55 2.53 0.76
C PRO A 250 12.30 3.09 0.08
N SER A 251 11.14 3.03 0.75
CA SER A 251 9.84 3.47 0.18
C SER A 251 9.90 4.90 -0.33
N ARG A 252 10.55 5.79 0.43
CA ARG A 252 10.75 7.18 0.06
C ARG A 252 11.41 7.36 -1.31
N LEU A 253 12.41 6.54 -1.66
CA LEU A 253 13.07 6.61 -2.96
C LEU A 253 12.16 6.11 -4.08
N ILE A 254 11.43 5.02 -3.86
CA ILE A 254 10.50 4.45 -4.83
C ILE A 254 9.39 5.47 -5.12
N GLU A 255 8.69 5.94 -4.08
CA GLU A 255 7.59 6.89 -4.20
C GLU A 255 8.03 8.21 -4.88
N SER A 256 9.19 8.75 -4.49
CA SER A 256 9.74 9.95 -5.13
C SER A 256 10.04 9.72 -6.62
N THR A 257 10.52 8.53 -6.99
CA THR A 257 10.82 8.18 -8.39
C THR A 257 9.53 7.94 -9.18
N ILE A 258 8.51 7.34 -8.57
CA ILE A 258 7.16 7.21 -9.16
C ILE A 258 6.60 8.62 -9.43
N ALA A 259 6.61 9.52 -8.45
CA ALA A 259 6.15 10.89 -8.63
C ALA A 259 6.93 11.62 -9.75
N ALA A 260 8.26 11.47 -9.78
CA ALA A 260 9.09 12.03 -10.85
C ALA A 260 8.71 11.48 -12.23
N SER A 261 8.39 10.18 -12.35
CA SER A 261 7.94 9.57 -13.61
C SER A 261 6.64 10.18 -14.14
N VAL A 262 5.68 10.48 -13.24
CA VAL A 262 4.41 11.15 -13.59
C VAL A 262 4.68 12.57 -14.10
N VAL A 263 5.57 13.31 -13.43
CA VAL A 263 5.98 14.66 -13.88
C VAL A 263 6.62 14.61 -15.27
N ILE A 264 7.50 13.63 -15.51
CA ILE A 264 8.13 13.44 -16.84
C ILE A 264 7.08 13.12 -17.90
N ALA A 265 6.11 12.25 -17.60
CA ALA A 265 5.01 11.94 -18.51
C ALA A 265 4.17 13.19 -18.83
N ALA A 266 3.83 13.98 -17.82
CA ALA A 266 3.07 15.21 -17.97
C ALA A 266 3.85 16.27 -18.79
N LEU A 267 5.15 16.42 -18.52
CA LEU A 267 6.02 17.30 -19.30
C LEU A 267 6.11 16.86 -20.76
N ASN A 268 6.16 15.55 -21.04
CA ASN A 268 6.15 15.03 -22.41
C ASN A 268 4.84 15.39 -23.16
N ASN A 269 3.72 15.51 -22.45
CA ASN A 269 2.46 16.00 -23.02
C ASN A 269 2.42 17.52 -23.24
N LEU A 270 3.25 18.30 -22.56
CA LEU A 270 3.36 19.74 -22.80
C LEU A 270 4.41 20.06 -23.88
N TYR A 271 5.53 19.35 -23.84
CA TYR A 271 6.67 19.45 -24.73
C TYR A 271 7.05 18.03 -25.16
N PRO A 272 6.74 17.60 -26.40
CA PRO A 272 7.03 16.25 -26.88
C PRO A 272 8.54 16.07 -27.04
N LEU A 273 9.22 15.75 -25.94
CA LEU A 273 10.64 15.44 -25.91
C LEU A 273 10.88 14.04 -26.48
N ILE A 274 9.90 13.14 -26.32
CA ILE A 274 9.94 11.75 -26.74
C ILE A 274 8.73 11.47 -27.63
N GLU A 275 8.94 11.55 -28.94
CA GLU A 275 7.93 11.26 -29.97
C GLU A 275 8.00 9.81 -30.47
N LYS A 276 9.11 9.12 -30.22
CA LYS A 276 9.36 7.76 -30.72
C LYS A 276 9.70 6.81 -29.57
N ARG A 277 9.27 5.56 -29.70
CA ARG A 277 9.53 4.47 -28.74
C ARG A 277 8.93 4.73 -27.35
N LEU A 278 7.72 5.28 -27.31
CA LEU A 278 6.94 5.48 -26.08
C LEU A 278 6.81 4.21 -25.24
N TRP A 279 6.77 3.04 -25.89
CA TRP A 279 6.77 1.74 -25.22
C TRP A 279 8.01 1.50 -24.34
N ILE A 280 9.18 2.06 -24.66
CA ILE A 280 10.38 1.95 -23.82
C ILE A 280 10.22 2.80 -22.56
N VAL A 281 9.68 4.01 -22.69
CA VAL A 281 9.40 4.88 -21.55
C VAL A 281 8.37 4.22 -20.64
N ALA A 282 7.31 3.66 -21.22
CA ALA A 282 6.30 2.89 -20.51
C ALA A 282 6.90 1.67 -19.79
N PHE A 283 7.83 0.95 -20.43
CA PHE A 283 8.56 -0.15 -19.80
C PHE A 283 9.39 0.33 -18.60
N LEU A 284 10.17 1.41 -18.75
CA LEU A 284 10.97 1.97 -17.64
C LEU A 284 10.10 2.47 -16.48
N PHE A 285 8.99 3.13 -16.77
CA PHE A 285 8.04 3.55 -15.75
C PHE A 285 7.38 2.34 -15.07
N GLY A 286 7.01 1.31 -15.84
CA GLY A 286 6.49 0.07 -15.30
C GLY A 286 7.43 -0.60 -14.30
N LEU A 287 8.74 -0.63 -14.58
CA LEU A 287 9.75 -1.17 -13.67
C LEU A 287 9.77 -0.42 -12.33
N VAL A 288 9.72 0.91 -12.36
CA VAL A 288 9.73 1.71 -11.13
C VAL A 288 8.42 1.55 -10.37
N HIS A 289 7.29 1.56 -11.08
CA HIS A 289 5.96 1.47 -10.47
C HIS A 289 5.73 0.10 -9.80
N GLY A 290 6.29 -0.99 -10.31
CA GLY A 290 6.15 -2.32 -9.71
C GLY A 290 6.78 -2.47 -8.33
N LEU A 291 7.73 -1.59 -7.98
CA LEU A 291 8.34 -1.56 -6.65
C LEU A 291 7.44 -0.91 -5.60
N GLY A 292 6.50 -0.03 -5.99
CA GLY A 292 5.68 0.73 -5.05
C GLY A 292 4.79 -0.14 -4.17
N PHE A 293 4.23 -1.20 -4.74
CA PHE A 293 3.37 -2.14 -4.01
C PHE A 293 4.16 -3.20 -3.23
N ALA A 294 5.41 -3.45 -3.63
CA ALA A 294 6.16 -4.57 -3.09
C ALA A 294 6.65 -4.33 -1.66
N ASN A 295 6.97 -3.09 -1.26
CA ASN A 295 7.37 -2.80 0.11
C ASN A 295 6.28 -3.17 1.13
N VAL A 296 5.01 -2.91 0.80
CA VAL A 296 3.87 -3.29 1.64
C VAL A 296 3.77 -4.81 1.79
N LEU A 297 4.04 -5.55 0.71
CA LEU A 297 4.03 -7.01 0.72
C LEU A 297 5.25 -7.63 1.42
N THR A 298 6.44 -7.03 1.28
CA THR A 298 7.66 -7.48 1.97
C THR A 298 7.52 -7.32 3.48
N ASP A 299 6.93 -6.22 3.95
CA ASP A 299 6.63 -6.00 5.37
C ASP A 299 5.58 -7.03 5.89
N LEU A 300 4.66 -7.49 5.03
CA LEU A 300 3.74 -8.60 5.35
C LEU A 300 4.44 -9.97 5.48
N ALA A 301 5.47 -10.19 4.66
CA ALA A 301 6.07 -11.52 4.48
C ALA A 301 7.08 -11.90 5.59
N LEU A 302 7.68 -10.93 6.28
CA LEU A 302 8.81 -11.19 7.19
C LEU A 302 8.44 -10.92 8.67
N PRO A 303 8.28 -11.95 9.52
CA PRO A 303 8.31 -11.74 10.96
C PRO A 303 9.75 -11.36 11.34
N LYS A 304 9.98 -10.07 11.64
CA LYS A 304 11.25 -9.62 12.20
C LYS A 304 11.25 -9.84 13.71
N PRO A 305 12.38 -10.22 14.32
CA PRO A 305 12.49 -10.24 15.77
C PRO A 305 12.41 -8.80 16.29
N ALA A 306 11.27 -8.44 16.87
CA ALA A 306 11.08 -7.18 17.58
C ALA A 306 12.08 -7.08 18.74
N LEU A 307 12.69 -5.90 18.91
CA LEU A 307 13.59 -5.63 20.02
C LEU A 307 12.77 -5.23 21.25
N ALA A 308 12.99 -5.94 22.36
CA ALA A 308 12.37 -5.70 23.66
C ALA A 308 13.04 -4.54 24.43
#